data_AF-A0A0J9CZK2-F1
#
_entry.id   AF-A0A0J9CZK2-F1
#
_cell.length_a   1.000
_cell.length_b   1.000
_cell.length_c   1.000
_cell.angle_alpha   90.00
_cell.angle_beta   90.00
_cell.angle_gamma   90.00
#
_symmetry.space_group_name_H-M   'P 1'
#
loop_
_entity.id
_entity.type
_entity.pdbx_description
1 polymer ?
#
loop_
_entity_poly.entity_id
_entity_poly.type
_entity_poly.pdbx_seq_one_letter_code
_entity_poly.pdbx_strand_id
1 'polypeptide(L)'
;MTRSKTLFIVLVALVIGFGVGFVLRPVIMPVERAPALASPAPAAPEPAEPRGTQYFAAHLDEAREIVGQCAEGSVRGSECANAEQAVIEAEGRDRFKKFMGN
;
A
#
# COMPACT_ATOMS: atom_id res chain seq x y z
N MET A 1 -35.04 -13.71 20.10
CA MET A 1 -34.27 -12.65 20.79
C MET A 1 -32.77 -12.94 20.97
N THR A 2 -32.30 -14.19 20.85
CA THR A 2 -30.88 -14.54 21.05
C THR A 2 -30.01 -14.35 19.80
N ARG A 3 -30.55 -14.62 18.61
CA ARG A 3 -29.82 -14.50 17.31
C ARG A 3 -29.42 -13.06 16.95
N SER A 4 -30.25 -12.07 17.24
CA SER A 4 -29.92 -10.66 17.02
C SER A 4 -28.81 -10.19 17.97
N LYS A 5 -28.85 -10.64 19.23
CA LYS A 5 -27.84 -10.33 20.23
C LYS A 5 -26.48 -10.94 19.90
N THR A 6 -26.44 -12.19 19.43
CA THR A 6 -25.17 -12.79 18.98
C THR A 6 -24.60 -12.12 17.74
N LEU A 7 -25.44 -11.78 16.75
CA LEU A 7 -25.00 -11.03 15.57
C LEU A 7 -24.43 -9.66 15.94
N PHE A 8 -25.07 -8.95 16.87
CA PHE A 8 -24.58 -7.66 17.34
C PHE A 8 -23.22 -7.77 18.04
N ILE A 9 -23.03 -8.78 18.89
CA ILE A 9 -21.74 -9.02 19.57
C ILE A 9 -20.63 -9.32 18.56
N VAL A 10 -20.90 -10.17 17.55
CA VAL A 10 -19.92 -10.50 16.50
C VAL A 10 -19.53 -9.26 15.70
N LEU A 11 -20.51 -8.42 15.35
CA LEU A 11 -20.27 -7.21 14.56
C LEU A 11 -19.43 -6.19 15.35
N VAL A 12 -19.75 -5.99 16.63
CA VAL A 12 -18.96 -5.12 17.52
C VAL A 12 -17.54 -5.64 17.69
N ALA A 13 -17.34 -6.94 17.89
CA ALA A 13 -16.01 -7.54 18.00
C ALA A 13 -15.18 -7.36 16.72
N LEU A 14 -15.80 -7.48 15.54
CA LEU A 14 -15.13 -7.31 14.26
C LEU A 14 -14.67 -5.87 14.05
N VAL A 15 -15.52 -4.88 14.36
CA VAL A 15 -15.18 -3.46 14.24
C VAL A 15 -14.03 -3.08 15.19
N ILE A 16 -14.06 -3.56 16.43
CA ILE A 16 -12.99 -3.30 17.40
C ILE A 16 -11.69 -3.96 16.94
N GLY A 17 -11.72 -5.23 16.52
CA GLY A 17 -10.54 -5.93 16.04
C GLY A 17 -9.91 -5.28 14.80
N PHE A 18 -10.75 -4.87 13.85
CA PHE A 18 -10.29 -4.17 12.65
C PHE A 18 -9.73 -2.77 12.97
N GLY A 19 -10.41 -2.01 13.82
CA GLY A 19 -9.95 -0.69 14.26
C GLY A 19 -8.62 -0.74 15.01
N VAL A 20 -8.48 -1.66 15.96
CA VAL A 20 -7.21 -1.86 16.70
C VAL A 20 -6.09 -2.32 15.77
N GLY A 21 -6.37 -3.26 14.86
CA GLY A 21 -5.39 -3.71 13.87
C GLY A 21 -4.94 -2.60 12.92
N PHE A 22 -5.86 -1.71 12.53
CA PHE A 22 -5.55 -0.55 11.68
C PHE A 22 -4.73 0.51 12.43
N VAL A 23 -5.06 0.80 13.69
CA VAL A 23 -4.32 1.75 14.54
C VAL A 23 -2.93 1.22 14.94
N LEU A 24 -2.76 -0.09 15.05
CA LEU A 24 -1.45 -0.72 15.29
C LEU A 24 -0.61 -0.92 14.02
N ARG A 25 -1.19 -0.76 12.82
CA ARG A 25 -0.49 -0.92 11.55
C ARG A 25 0.54 0.19 11.20
N PRO A 26 0.54 1.44 11.75
CA PRO A 26 1.47 2.48 11.33
C PRO A 26 2.75 2.53 12.19
N VAL A 27 3.35 1.37 12.51
CA VAL A 27 4.68 1.30 13.16
C VAL A 27 5.60 0.28 12.49
N ILE A 28 5.49 0.15 11.16
CA ILE A 28 6.52 -0.49 10.32
C ILE A 28 6.93 0.53 9.24
N MET A 29 7.33 1.72 9.67
CA MET A 29 8.25 2.56 8.90
C MET A 29 9.62 2.34 9.54
N PRO A 30 10.69 2.11 8.77
CA PRO A 30 12.02 2.05 9.35
C PRO A 30 12.26 3.40 10.02
N VAL A 31 12.53 3.37 11.32
CA VAL A 31 13.10 4.53 11.99
C VAL A 31 14.39 4.83 11.23
N GLU A 32 14.43 5.98 10.56
CA GLU A 32 15.64 6.56 10.00
C GLU A 32 16.67 6.56 11.12
N ARG A 33 17.61 5.62 11.05
CA ARG A 33 18.67 5.45 12.02
C ARG A 33 19.55 6.67 11.88
N ALA A 34 19.53 7.54 12.89
CA ALA A 34 20.38 8.71 13.03
C ALA A 34 21.81 8.45 12.51
N PRO A 35 22.42 9.40 11.79
CA PRO A 35 23.57 9.15 10.95
C PRO A 35 24.79 8.78 11.80
N ALA A 36 25.26 7.54 11.65
CA ALA A 36 26.58 7.14 12.13
C ALA A 36 27.63 7.68 11.14
N LEU A 37 28.57 8.44 11.66
CA LEU A 37 29.66 9.08 10.94
C LEU A 37 30.62 8.08 10.27
N ALA A 38 31.05 8.45 9.06
CA ALA A 38 32.35 8.19 8.40
C ALA A 38 32.66 6.82 7.74
N SER A 39 32.54 6.80 6.40
CA SER A 39 33.60 6.38 5.44
C SER A 39 33.13 6.66 3.99
N PRO A 40 34.01 7.07 3.05
CA PRO A 40 33.63 7.21 1.65
C PRO A 40 33.64 5.82 1.01
N ALA A 41 32.58 5.05 1.26
CA ALA A 41 32.22 3.93 0.40
C ALA A 41 31.79 4.51 -0.97
N PRO A 42 32.05 3.81 -2.10
CA PRO A 42 31.50 4.22 -3.39
C PRO A 42 30.00 4.44 -3.21
N ALA A 43 29.51 5.61 -3.61
CA ALA A 43 28.12 5.98 -3.50
C ALA A 43 27.28 4.84 -4.10
N ALA A 44 26.60 4.10 -3.22
CA ALA A 44 25.49 3.27 -3.66
C ALA A 44 24.53 4.22 -4.40
N PRO A 45 23.91 3.78 -5.51
CA PRO A 45 22.89 4.60 -6.16
C PRO A 45 21.89 5.01 -5.07
N GLU A 46 21.68 6.32 -4.93
CA GLU A 46 20.68 6.84 -3.99
C GLU A 46 19.38 6.06 -4.23
N PRO A 47 18.69 5.60 -3.17
CA PRO A 47 17.37 5.03 -3.35
C PRO A 47 16.55 6.09 -4.08
N ALA A 48 16.15 5.80 -5.32
CA ALA A 48 15.34 6.71 -6.11
C ALA A 48 14.16 7.11 -5.24
N GLU A 49 13.97 8.42 -5.07
CA GLU A 49 12.91 8.95 -4.22
C GLU A 49 11.59 8.29 -4.62
N PRO A 50 10.82 7.75 -3.65
CA PRO A 50 9.71 6.86 -3.96
C PRO A 50 8.72 7.57 -4.89
N ARG A 51 8.61 7.01 -6.09
CA ARG A 51 7.76 7.54 -7.15
C ARG A 51 6.34 7.74 -6.64
N GLY A 52 5.79 8.93 -6.87
CA GLY A 52 4.44 9.27 -6.47
C GLY A 52 3.36 8.54 -7.27
N THR A 53 2.16 8.44 -6.71
CA THR A 53 0.97 7.87 -7.37
C THR A 53 0.68 8.47 -8.74
N GLN A 54 0.90 9.78 -8.91
CA GLN A 54 0.67 10.49 -10.18
C GLN A 54 1.55 9.97 -11.31
N TYR A 55 2.77 9.55 -10.99
CA TYR A 55 3.69 9.02 -12.00
C TYR A 55 3.24 7.62 -12.44
N PHE A 56 2.84 6.77 -11.50
CA PHE A 56 2.27 5.45 -11.84
C PHE A 56 0.92 5.55 -12.55
N ALA A 57 0.11 6.58 -12.30
CA ALA A 57 -1.11 6.82 -13.05
C ALA A 57 -0.85 7.11 -14.54
N ALA A 58 0.29 7.72 -14.88
CA ALA A 58 0.75 7.90 -16.25
C ALA A 58 1.46 6.65 -16.82
N HIS A 59 2.03 5.82 -15.95
CA HIS A 59 2.82 4.63 -16.30
C HIS A 59 2.24 3.36 -15.66
N LEU A 60 1.04 2.95 -16.10
CA LEU A 60 0.32 1.84 -15.49
C LEU A 60 0.96 0.47 -15.72
N ASP A 61 1.61 0.24 -16.85
CA ASP A 61 2.27 -1.04 -17.14
C ASP A 61 3.45 -1.25 -16.18
N GLU A 62 4.22 -0.19 -15.94
CA GLU A 62 5.30 -0.17 -14.96
C GLU A 62 4.77 -0.29 -13.53
N ALA A 63 3.63 0.33 -13.22
CA ALA A 63 2.98 0.17 -11.91
C ALA A 63 2.62 -1.29 -11.62
N ARG A 64 2.15 -2.05 -12.63
CA ARG A 64 1.87 -3.49 -12.47
C ARG A 64 3.12 -4.32 -12.25
N GLU A 65 4.21 -3.98 -12.92
CA GLU A 65 5.50 -4.63 -12.72
C GLU A 65 6.00 -4.40 -11.29
N ILE A 66 5.96 -3.16 -10.81
CA ILE A 66 6.35 -2.81 -9.43
C ILE A 66 5.45 -3.52 -8.42
N VAL A 67 4.14 -3.60 -8.64
CA VAL A 67 3.23 -4.37 -7.76
C VAL A 67 3.61 -5.86 -7.71
N GLY A 68 4.05 -6.44 -8.83
CA GLY A 68 4.59 -7.81 -8.87
C GLY A 68 5.86 -7.96 -8.02
N GLN A 69 6.80 -7.02 -8.18
CA GLN A 69 8.02 -6.94 -7.37
C GLN A 69 7.73 -6.74 -5.87
N CYS A 70 6.69 -5.97 -5.54
CA CYS A 70 6.21 -5.80 -4.16
C CYS A 70 5.67 -7.10 -3.55
N ALA A 71 5.03 -7.96 -4.35
CA ALA A 71 4.56 -9.27 -3.90
C ALA A 71 5.72 -10.24 -3.65
N GLU A 72 6.79 -10.15 -4.44
CA GLU A 72 8.04 -10.90 -4.26
C GLU A 72 8.91 -10.35 -3.12
N GLY A 73 8.59 -9.15 -2.63
CA GLY A 73 9.28 -8.48 -1.54
C GLY A 73 10.58 -7.80 -1.95
N SER A 74 10.82 -7.63 -3.26
CA SER A 74 12.00 -6.94 -3.81
C SER A 74 11.88 -5.41 -3.73
N VAL A 75 10.67 -4.87 -3.78
CA VAL A 75 10.37 -3.45 -3.51
C VAL A 75 9.50 -3.37 -2.25
N ARG A 76 9.78 -2.42 -1.35
CA ARG A 76 8.99 -2.20 -0.13
C ARG A 76 8.84 -0.70 0.16
N GLY A 77 7.76 -0.34 0.86
CA GLY A 77 7.53 1.02 1.33
C GLY A 77 6.50 1.77 0.51
N SER A 78 6.63 3.10 0.46
CA SER A 78 5.66 4.00 -0.17
C SER A 78 5.55 3.79 -1.68
N GLU A 79 6.59 3.33 -2.36
CA GLU A 79 6.56 3.03 -3.79
C GLU A 79 5.56 1.91 -4.13
N CYS A 80 5.52 0.84 -3.33
CA CYS A 80 4.53 -0.24 -3.48
C CYS A 80 3.11 0.27 -3.28
N ALA A 81 2.88 1.06 -2.24
CA ALA A 81 1.57 1.62 -1.94
C ALA A 81 1.10 2.57 -3.06
N ASN A 82 2.02 3.37 -3.60
CA ASN A 82 1.74 4.32 -4.67
C ASN A 82 1.43 3.61 -6.00
N ALA A 83 2.17 2.55 -6.34
CA ALA A 83 1.95 1.75 -7.53
C ALA A 83 0.64 0.95 -7.43
N GLU A 84 0.38 0.31 -6.30
CA GLU A 84 -0.85 -0.46 -6.05
C GLU A 84 -2.10 0.43 -6.13
N GLN A 85 -2.05 1.62 -5.52
CA GLN A 85 -3.14 2.58 -5.58
C GLN A 85 -3.45 3.01 -7.03
N ALA A 86 -2.42 3.29 -7.83
CA ALA A 86 -2.61 3.68 -9.23
C ALA A 86 -3.23 2.56 -10.08
N VAL A 87 -2.82 1.30 -9.85
CA VAL A 87 -3.39 0.13 -10.55
C VAL A 87 -4.85 -0.08 -10.17
N ILE A 88 -5.18 -0.02 -8.86
CA ILE A 88 -6.54 -0.19 -8.37
C ILE A 88 -7.47 0.90 -8.92
N GLU A 89 -7.02 2.16 -8.93
CA GLU A 89 -7.83 3.27 -9.46
C GLU A 89 -8.08 3.12 -10.96
N ALA A 90 -7.05 2.74 -11.72
CA ALA A 90 -7.18 2.51 -13.15
C ALA A 90 -8.14 1.34 -13.46
N GLU A 91 -7.96 0.21 -12.78
CA GLU A 91 -8.83 -0.96 -12.97
C GLU A 91 -10.26 -0.66 -12.50
N GLY A 92 -10.43 0.03 -11.37
CA GLY A 92 -11.73 0.47 -10.87
C GLY A 92 -12.44 1.36 -11.88
N ARG A 93 -11.72 2.31 -12.49
CA ARG A 93 -12.25 3.18 -13.54
C ARG A 93 -12.64 2.40 -14.80
N ASP A 94 -11.83 1.43 -15.22
CA ASP A 94 -12.12 0.62 -16.41
C ASP A 94 -13.31 -0.33 -16.19
N ARG A 95 -13.39 -0.96 -15.01
CA ARG A 95 -14.56 -1.74 -14.59
C ARG A 95 -15.81 -0.87 -14.49
N PHE A 96 -15.68 0.35 -13.99
CA PHE A 96 -16.78 1.30 -13.92
C PHE A 96 -17.28 1.71 -15.32
N LYS A 97 -16.38 2.02 -16.26
CA LYS A 97 -16.76 2.30 -17.66
C LYS A 97 -17.49 1.12 -18.30
N LYS A 98 -16.95 -0.09 -18.12
CA LYS A 98 -17.58 -1.32 -18.59
C LYS A 98 -18.97 -1.53 -17.99
N PHE A 99 -19.15 -1.20 -16.71
CA PHE A 99 -20.47 -1.24 -16.05
C PHE A 99 -21.43 -0.19 -16.62
N MET A 100 -20.93 1.00 -16.94
CA MET A 100 -21.70 2.09 -17.55
C MET A 100 -21.96 1.91 -19.06
N GLY A 101 -21.42 0.86 -19.67
CA GLY A 101 -21.71 0.49 -21.07
C GLY A 101 -21.01 1.35 -22.13
N ASN A 102 -19.89 1.99 -21.78
CA ASN A 102 -19.08 2.83 -22.69
C ASN A 102 -17.70 2.22 -22.95
#